data_AF-A0A970H1H7-F1
#
_entry.id   AF-A0A970H1H7-F1
#
_cell.length_a   1.000
_cell.length_b   1.000
_cell.length_c   1.000
_cell.angle_alpha   90.00
_cell.angle_beta   90.00
_cell.angle_gamma   90.00
#
_symmetry.space_group_name_H-M   'P 1'
#
loop_
_entity.id
_entity.type
_entity.pdbx_description
1 polymer ?
#
loop_
_entity_poly.entity_id
_entity_poly.type
_entity_poly.pdbx_seq_one_letter_code
_entity_poly.pdbx_strand_id
1 'polypeptide(L)'
;MGKHFTIEDRISIQQLLKEGKSYSDIAICLGRSVSTIMREVKNHRVFINRKDVTTMQTKNACLKRFDCKISGKCKKPTCTAIHKRNCKICGGCNDYCSEFEEEICKKYDSPPYVCNSCEKKPRCPLSKYVYDAAKAQNAYQDKLSESRKGISVTSEELNRIDEIVSPRLQKGQSIHSICADEKDVLNLSERSVYKYVNKGLLSAKPTDLQRTVQRRPRKKAGPAVKVDKQCYKDITYTDFEKYLEQNNNPNVVEMDSIVGKQGEVGVVLSLLLRNCDLQLYFYRSYNTARSVTEIFDELRSKLTDSEYSKLFKCILADRGTEFTDPVAIEVNKDTGEI
;
A
#
# COMPACT_ATOMS: atom_id res chain seq x y z
N MET A 1 -15.00 15.06 -10.19
CA MET A 1 -13.96 14.36 -10.99
C MET A 1 -12.62 14.46 -10.28
N GLY A 2 -11.91 13.34 -10.11
CA GLY A 2 -10.76 13.23 -9.21
C GLY A 2 -9.65 14.24 -9.53
N LYS A 3 -9.27 15.05 -8.53
CA LYS A 3 -8.24 16.11 -8.63
C LYS A 3 -6.83 15.58 -8.90
N HIS A 4 -6.60 14.29 -8.75
CA HIS A 4 -5.29 13.67 -8.80
C HIS A 4 -5.26 12.57 -9.86
N PHE A 5 -4.11 12.42 -10.51
CA PHE A 5 -3.83 11.27 -11.36
C PHE A 5 -3.76 10.00 -10.51
N THR A 6 -4.37 8.93 -10.98
CA THR A 6 -4.18 7.60 -10.41
C THR A 6 -2.88 6.97 -10.95
N ILE A 7 -2.52 5.77 -10.47
CA ILE A 7 -1.38 5.04 -11.02
C ILE A 7 -1.67 4.60 -12.46
N GLU A 8 -2.90 4.20 -12.77
CA GLU A 8 -3.34 3.81 -14.11
C GLU A 8 -3.23 4.98 -15.09
N ASP A 9 -3.65 6.19 -14.68
CA ASP A 9 -3.47 7.39 -15.49
C ASP A 9 -1.98 7.62 -15.82
N ARG A 10 -1.09 7.47 -14.83
CA ARG A 10 0.35 7.66 -15.01
C ARG A 10 0.98 6.60 -15.91
N ILE A 11 0.52 5.35 -15.82
CA ILE A 11 0.94 4.26 -16.71
C ILE A 11 0.54 4.59 -18.15
N SER A 12 -0.69 5.06 -18.36
CA SER A 12 -1.18 5.50 -19.67
C SER A 12 -0.36 6.66 -20.25
N ILE A 13 -0.06 7.69 -19.44
CA ILE A 13 0.84 8.79 -19.85
C ILE A 13 2.20 8.22 -20.29
N GLN A 14 2.80 7.33 -19.49
CA GLN A 14 4.10 6.75 -19.83
C GLN A 14 4.07 5.99 -21.15
N GLN A 15 3.02 5.19 -21.39
CA GLN A 15 2.87 4.40 -22.60
C GLN A 15 2.69 5.28 -23.84
N LEU A 16 1.77 6.23 -23.80
CA LEU A 16 1.52 7.15 -24.91
C LEU A 16 2.75 8.04 -25.21
N LEU A 17 3.52 8.40 -24.18
CA LEU A 17 4.82 9.08 -24.36
C LEU A 17 5.89 8.21 -25.02
N LYS A 18 5.86 6.88 -24.83
CA LYS A 18 6.77 5.96 -25.54
C LYS A 18 6.36 5.83 -27.01
N GLU A 19 5.06 5.83 -27.29
CA GLU A 19 4.49 5.82 -28.64
C GLU A 19 4.68 7.15 -29.40
N GLY A 20 5.16 8.20 -28.73
CA GLY A 20 5.41 9.49 -29.34
C GLY A 20 4.16 10.35 -29.56
N LYS A 21 3.06 10.05 -28.86
CA LYS A 21 1.82 10.84 -28.91
C LYS A 21 2.03 12.25 -28.36
N SER A 22 1.29 13.21 -28.90
CA SER A 22 1.34 14.60 -28.43
C SER A 22 0.63 14.75 -27.08
N TYR A 23 0.92 15.82 -26.34
CA TYR A 23 0.16 16.10 -25.10
C TYR A 23 -1.33 16.33 -25.34
N SER A 24 -1.71 16.80 -26.53
CA SER A 24 -3.12 16.93 -26.93
C SER A 24 -3.80 15.57 -27.04
N ASP A 25 -3.15 14.59 -27.67
CA ASP A 25 -3.71 13.24 -27.80
C ASP A 25 -3.81 12.55 -26.43
N ILE A 26 -2.78 12.71 -25.59
CA ILE A 26 -2.76 12.16 -24.24
C ILE A 26 -3.87 12.78 -23.38
N ALA A 27 -4.07 14.10 -23.50
CA ALA A 27 -5.11 14.83 -22.81
C ALA A 27 -6.52 14.34 -23.20
N ILE A 28 -6.77 14.13 -24.49
CA ILE A 28 -8.03 13.58 -25.01
C ILE A 28 -8.26 12.17 -24.46
N CYS A 29 -7.24 11.30 -24.54
CA CYS A 29 -7.34 9.91 -24.08
C CYS A 29 -7.67 9.79 -22.58
N LEU A 30 -7.14 10.69 -21.75
CA LEU A 30 -7.34 10.66 -20.29
C LEU A 30 -8.47 11.58 -19.81
N GLY A 31 -9.14 12.31 -20.71
CA GLY A 31 -10.14 13.31 -20.33
C GLY A 31 -9.59 14.43 -19.43
N ARG A 32 -8.34 14.87 -19.68
CA ARG A 32 -7.65 15.92 -18.90
C ARG A 32 -7.29 17.11 -19.78
N SER A 33 -6.92 18.24 -19.17
CA SER A 33 -6.38 19.37 -19.94
C SER A 33 -4.94 19.11 -20.35
N VAL A 34 -4.54 19.62 -21.52
CA VAL A 34 -3.15 19.56 -22.02
C VAL A 34 -2.16 20.14 -21.01
N SER A 35 -2.53 21.26 -20.37
CA SER A 35 -1.70 21.91 -19.35
C SER A 35 -1.46 21.02 -18.12
N THR A 36 -2.44 20.19 -17.76
CA THR A 36 -2.34 19.26 -16.63
C THR A 36 -1.35 18.13 -16.94
N ILE A 37 -1.45 17.53 -18.14
CA ILE A 37 -0.52 16.49 -18.61
C ILE A 37 0.90 17.06 -18.70
N MET A 38 1.05 18.24 -19.29
CA MET A 38 2.33 18.92 -19.42
C MET A 38 2.98 19.17 -18.06
N ARG A 39 2.22 19.65 -17.07
CA ARG A 39 2.70 19.91 -15.72
C ARG A 39 3.09 18.62 -15.01
N GLU A 40 2.29 17.56 -15.15
CA GLU A 40 2.59 16.25 -14.58
C GLU A 40 3.93 15.71 -15.09
N VAL A 41 4.12 15.72 -16.41
CA VAL A 41 5.34 15.21 -17.04
C VAL A 41 6.56 16.07 -16.68
N LYS A 42 6.43 17.40 -16.70
CA LYS A 42 7.53 18.31 -16.37
C LYS A 42 7.95 18.24 -14.91
N ASN A 43 7.00 18.08 -13.99
CA ASN A 43 7.27 18.04 -12.55
C ASN A 43 7.78 16.68 -12.06
N HIS A 44 7.40 15.58 -12.72
CA HIS A 44 7.76 14.21 -12.30
C HIS A 44 8.68 13.49 -13.30
N ARG A 45 9.31 14.21 -14.23
CA ARG A 45 10.38 13.63 -15.06
C ARG A 45 11.60 13.29 -14.20
N VAL A 46 12.21 12.17 -14.51
CA VAL A 46 13.38 11.64 -13.81
C VAL A 46 14.62 11.95 -14.63
N PHE A 47 15.60 12.57 -13.98
CA PHE A 47 16.92 12.77 -14.57
C PHE A 47 17.75 11.49 -14.47
N ILE A 48 18.30 11.04 -15.58
CA ILE A 48 19.21 9.91 -15.69
C ILE A 48 20.56 10.48 -16.13
N ASN A 49 21.54 10.45 -15.23
CA ASN A 49 22.88 10.92 -15.54
C ASN A 49 23.53 9.96 -16.54
N ARG A 50 24.29 10.50 -17.50
CA ARG A 50 25.09 9.67 -18.42
C ARG A 50 26.07 8.73 -17.70
N LYS A 51 26.52 9.09 -16.49
CA LYS A 51 27.43 8.30 -15.65
C LYS A 51 26.78 7.04 -15.08
N ASP A 52 25.46 7.03 -14.91
CA ASP A 52 24.71 5.94 -14.29
C ASP A 52 24.34 4.82 -15.28
N VAL A 53 24.76 4.95 -16.55
CA VAL A 53 24.40 4.01 -17.62
C VAL A 53 25.58 3.10 -17.96
N THR A 54 25.38 1.80 -17.83
CA THR A 54 26.42 0.74 -17.87
C THR A 54 26.86 0.29 -19.29
N THR A 55 26.33 0.88 -20.37
CA THR A 55 26.65 0.46 -21.76
C THR A 55 27.77 1.28 -22.39
N MET A 56 28.21 0.89 -23.62
CA MET A 56 29.11 1.64 -24.54
C MET A 56 28.65 3.09 -24.89
N GLN A 57 27.71 3.65 -24.13
CA GLN A 57 27.25 5.04 -24.13
C GLN A 57 28.17 5.99 -23.35
N THR A 58 29.34 5.53 -22.86
CA THR A 58 30.47 6.36 -22.43
C THR A 58 31.15 7.08 -23.63
N LYS A 59 30.34 7.58 -24.56
CA LYS A 59 30.79 8.38 -25.69
C LYS A 59 31.02 9.81 -25.21
N ASN A 60 31.78 10.56 -25.99
CA ASN A 60 32.04 11.96 -25.67
C ASN A 60 30.70 12.75 -25.69
N ALA A 61 30.34 13.33 -24.55
CA ALA A 61 29.15 14.16 -24.37
C ALA A 61 29.47 15.66 -24.46
N CYS A 62 30.70 16.01 -24.84
CA CYS A 62 31.16 17.39 -24.94
C CYS A 62 30.41 18.13 -26.04
N LEU A 63 29.98 19.36 -25.77
CA LEU A 63 29.38 20.29 -26.71
C LEU A 63 30.29 20.53 -27.92
N LYS A 64 31.59 20.68 -27.67
CA LYS A 64 32.61 20.99 -28.69
C LYS A 64 33.12 19.74 -29.42
N ARG A 65 32.55 18.55 -29.18
CA ARG A 65 33.11 17.27 -29.66
C ARG A 65 33.19 17.14 -31.18
N PHE A 66 32.41 17.87 -31.97
CA PHE A 66 32.47 17.74 -33.42
C PHE A 66 33.62 18.55 -34.03
N ASP A 67 34.03 19.63 -33.36
CA ASP A 67 35.02 20.59 -33.85
C ASP A 67 36.31 20.65 -33.00
N CYS A 68 36.35 19.91 -31.89
CA CYS A 68 37.49 19.90 -30.97
C CYS A 68 38.80 19.50 -31.67
N LYS A 69 39.82 20.37 -31.59
CA LYS A 69 41.16 20.13 -32.18
C LYS A 69 42.15 19.54 -31.18
N ILE A 70 41.74 19.35 -29.93
CA ILE A 70 42.59 18.78 -28.88
C ILE A 70 42.92 17.34 -29.22
N SER A 71 44.20 17.05 -29.41
CA SER A 71 44.74 15.72 -29.63
C SER A 71 46.01 15.53 -28.79
N GLY A 72 46.27 14.31 -28.34
CA GLY A 72 47.49 13.97 -27.59
C GLY A 72 47.62 14.52 -26.16
N LYS A 73 46.68 15.37 -25.69
CA LYS A 73 46.68 15.97 -24.34
C LYS A 73 45.73 15.30 -23.34
N CYS A 74 45.29 14.07 -23.60
CA CYS A 74 44.34 13.38 -22.73
C CYS A 74 45.02 12.92 -21.43
N LYS A 75 44.51 13.35 -20.27
CA LYS A 75 45.03 12.97 -18.94
C LYS A 75 44.53 11.61 -18.43
N LYS A 76 43.80 10.84 -19.25
CA LYS A 76 43.26 9.53 -18.84
C LYS A 76 44.40 8.49 -18.76
N PRO A 77 44.58 7.77 -17.62
CA PRO A 77 45.70 6.84 -17.42
C PRO A 77 45.81 5.72 -18.47
N THR A 78 44.68 5.22 -18.99
CA THR A 78 44.62 4.15 -20.00
C THR A 78 44.61 4.67 -21.44
N CYS A 79 45.03 5.93 -21.65
CA CYS A 79 45.12 6.56 -22.96
C CYS A 79 46.53 6.45 -23.55
N THR A 80 46.87 5.28 -24.10
CA THR A 80 48.18 4.98 -24.68
C THR A 80 48.40 5.61 -26.07
N ALA A 81 49.67 5.94 -26.36
CA ALA A 81 50.16 6.73 -27.50
C ALA A 81 49.84 6.17 -28.90
N ILE A 82 49.50 4.89 -29.04
CA ILE A 82 49.08 4.26 -30.31
C ILE A 82 47.74 4.83 -30.79
N HIS A 83 46.90 5.29 -29.86
CA HIS A 83 45.73 6.09 -30.18
C HIS A 83 46.05 7.55 -29.87
N LYS A 84 46.51 8.34 -30.85
CA LYS A 84 46.55 9.80 -30.74
C LYS A 84 45.11 10.33 -30.61
N ARG A 85 44.48 10.12 -29.45
CA ARG A 85 43.02 10.18 -29.26
C ARG A 85 42.57 11.61 -29.46
N ASN A 86 42.03 11.84 -30.65
CA ASN A 86 41.25 13.02 -30.95
C ASN A 86 40.15 13.12 -29.89
N CYS A 87 40.14 14.24 -29.15
CA CYS A 87 39.17 14.48 -28.09
C CYS A 87 37.73 14.27 -28.60
N LYS A 88 37.48 14.58 -29.89
CA LYS A 88 36.19 14.38 -30.57
C LYS A 88 35.50 13.03 -30.31
N ILE A 89 36.24 11.92 -30.32
CA ILE A 89 35.69 10.56 -30.16
C ILE A 89 36.02 9.92 -28.80
N CYS A 90 36.79 10.59 -27.96
CA CYS A 90 37.28 10.03 -26.71
C CYS A 90 36.23 10.12 -25.60
N GLY A 91 35.73 8.98 -25.12
CA GLY A 91 34.85 8.92 -23.94
C GLY A 91 35.49 9.48 -22.65
N GLY A 92 36.83 9.42 -22.56
CA GLY A 92 37.58 10.01 -21.45
C GLY A 92 37.56 11.54 -21.42
N CYS A 93 37.10 12.21 -22.49
CA CYS A 93 36.90 13.65 -22.50
C CYS A 93 35.98 14.10 -21.37
N ASN A 94 34.96 13.29 -21.04
CA ASN A 94 33.93 13.64 -20.06
C ASN A 94 34.47 13.85 -18.63
N ASP A 95 35.58 13.22 -18.27
CA ASP A 95 36.13 13.24 -16.90
C ASP A 95 37.56 13.81 -16.83
N TYR A 96 38.32 13.80 -17.93
CA TYR A 96 39.75 14.11 -17.92
C TYR A 96 40.16 15.29 -18.81
N CYS A 97 39.22 15.90 -19.55
CA CYS A 97 39.50 17.09 -20.38
C CYS A 97 39.22 18.37 -19.60
N SER A 98 40.18 19.29 -19.55
CA SER A 98 40.02 20.60 -18.90
C SER A 98 39.07 21.55 -19.63
N GLU A 99 38.88 21.35 -20.94
CA GLU A 99 37.95 22.12 -21.77
C GLU A 99 36.60 21.40 -21.99
N PHE A 100 36.30 20.40 -21.16
CA PHE A 100 35.03 19.68 -21.25
C PHE A 100 33.86 20.60 -20.87
N GLU A 101 32.88 20.66 -21.76
CA GLU A 101 31.61 21.35 -21.55
C GLU A 101 30.48 20.41 -21.96
N GLU A 102 29.59 20.04 -21.05
CA GLU A 102 28.54 19.05 -21.32
C GLU A 102 27.48 19.60 -22.28
N GLU A 103 27.18 18.86 -23.35
CA GLU A 103 26.02 19.18 -24.20
C GLU A 103 24.72 18.78 -23.50
N ILE A 104 23.79 19.72 -23.41
CA ILE A 104 22.42 19.46 -22.93
C ILE A 104 21.49 19.33 -24.13
N CYS A 105 20.61 18.33 -24.10
CA CYS A 105 19.66 18.11 -25.20
C CYS A 105 18.61 19.24 -25.25
N LYS A 106 18.57 20.00 -26.35
CA LYS A 106 17.58 21.07 -26.61
C LYS A 106 16.12 20.58 -26.63
N LYS A 107 15.88 19.27 -26.76
CA LYS A 107 14.53 18.67 -26.68
C LYS A 107 13.90 18.81 -25.28
N TYR A 108 14.66 19.24 -24.27
CA TYR A 108 14.12 19.51 -22.94
C TYR A 108 13.46 20.89 -22.81
N ASP A 109 13.59 21.75 -23.82
CA ASP A 109 12.96 23.08 -23.85
C ASP A 109 11.60 23.05 -24.56
N SER A 110 11.26 21.93 -25.21
CA SER A 110 10.03 21.74 -25.98
C SER A 110 9.29 20.46 -25.55
N PRO A 111 7.95 20.43 -25.62
CA PRO A 111 7.17 19.22 -25.40
C PRO A 111 7.69 18.05 -26.26
N PRO A 112 7.82 16.83 -25.71
CA PRO A 112 7.31 16.37 -24.41
C PRO A 112 8.30 16.46 -23.24
N TYR A 113 9.38 17.25 -23.34
CA TYR A 113 10.40 17.44 -22.28
C TYR A 113 11.14 16.19 -21.78
N VAL A 114 10.88 15.03 -22.41
CA VAL A 114 11.41 13.72 -22.02
C VAL A 114 11.82 12.91 -23.25
N CYS A 115 12.69 11.92 -23.06
CA CYS A 115 13.25 11.07 -24.10
C CYS A 115 12.45 9.77 -24.34
N ASN A 116 11.24 9.62 -23.80
CA ASN A 116 10.49 8.36 -23.82
C ASN A 116 10.32 7.79 -25.25
N SER A 117 10.02 8.64 -26.24
CA SER A 117 9.89 8.30 -27.67
C SER A 117 11.14 8.59 -28.51
N CYS A 118 12.27 8.97 -27.91
CA CYS A 118 13.43 9.39 -28.69
C CYS A 118 14.14 8.18 -29.33
N GLU A 119 14.08 8.07 -30.65
CA GLU A 119 14.76 7.02 -31.42
C GLU A 119 16.29 6.97 -31.19
N LYS A 120 16.91 8.14 -30.98
CA LYS A 120 18.36 8.26 -30.73
C LYS A 120 18.74 7.85 -29.30
N LYS A 121 17.78 7.62 -28.39
CA LYS A 121 18.01 7.31 -26.96
C LYS A 121 19.03 6.18 -26.72
N PRO A 122 19.04 5.05 -27.44
CA PRO A 122 19.99 3.95 -27.22
C PRO A 122 21.44 4.27 -27.60
N ARG A 123 21.67 5.33 -28.38
CA ARG A 123 23.02 5.74 -28.83
C ARG A 123 23.38 7.15 -28.36
N CYS A 124 22.48 7.83 -27.65
CA CYS A 124 22.64 9.20 -27.19
C CYS A 124 23.61 9.26 -25.99
N PRO A 125 24.73 10.01 -26.10
CA PRO A 125 25.71 10.16 -25.03
C PRO A 125 25.28 11.12 -23.92
N LEU A 126 24.20 11.87 -24.12
CA LEU A 126 23.79 12.94 -23.22
C LEU A 126 22.98 12.39 -22.04
N SER A 127 22.95 13.15 -20.95
CA SER A 127 22.06 12.91 -19.82
C SER A 127 20.60 13.02 -20.26
N LYS A 128 19.73 12.18 -19.69
CA LYS A 128 18.36 11.92 -20.19
C LYS A 128 17.31 12.35 -19.18
N TYR A 129 16.21 12.94 -19.65
CA TYR A 129 14.98 13.00 -18.87
C TYR A 129 14.02 11.92 -19.33
N VAL A 130 13.44 11.15 -18.41
CA VAL A 130 12.47 10.10 -18.70
C VAL A 130 11.30 10.23 -17.75
N TYR A 131 10.08 10.09 -18.28
CA TYR A 131 8.89 9.96 -17.43
C TYR A 131 8.69 8.49 -17.07
N ASP A 132 8.64 8.21 -15.77
CA ASP A 132 8.41 6.88 -15.22
C ASP A 132 7.21 6.94 -14.26
N ALA A 133 6.18 6.15 -14.54
CA ALA A 133 4.91 6.18 -13.85
C ALA A 133 5.03 5.78 -12.37
N ALA A 134 5.88 4.79 -12.06
CA ALA A 134 6.09 4.33 -10.69
C ALA A 134 6.83 5.39 -9.87
N LYS A 135 7.89 5.98 -10.44
CA LYS A 135 8.62 7.09 -9.79
C LYS A 135 7.75 8.33 -9.60
N ALA A 136 6.92 8.67 -10.59
CA ALA A 136 5.98 9.77 -10.48
C ALA A 136 4.91 9.54 -9.40
N GLN A 137 4.39 8.31 -9.29
CA GLN A 137 3.44 7.93 -8.24
C GLN A 137 4.06 8.03 -6.85
N ASN A 138 5.29 7.51 -6.68
CA ASN A 138 6.00 7.57 -5.40
C ASN A 138 6.27 9.02 -4.99
N ALA A 139 6.79 9.85 -5.89
CA ALA A 139 7.02 11.28 -5.63
C ALA A 139 5.72 12.02 -5.24
N TYR A 140 4.60 11.67 -5.88
CA TYR A 140 3.29 12.21 -5.50
C TYR A 140 2.87 11.77 -4.10
N GLN A 141 3.02 10.48 -3.75
CA GLN A 141 2.70 9.95 -2.42
C GLN A 141 3.59 10.55 -1.32
N ASP A 142 4.88 10.74 -1.60
CA ASP A 142 5.84 11.35 -0.68
C ASP A 142 5.43 12.78 -0.36
N LYS A 143 5.18 13.60 -1.39
CA LYS A 143 4.69 14.98 -1.20
C LYS A 143 3.36 15.03 -0.44
N LEU A 144 2.48 14.07 -0.72
CA LEU A 144 1.18 13.94 -0.08
C LEU A 144 1.29 13.50 1.40
N SER A 145 2.36 12.77 1.74
CA SER A 145 2.73 12.36 3.10
C SER A 145 3.39 13.51 3.86
N GLU A 146 4.37 14.18 3.27
CA GLU A 146 5.11 15.31 3.86
C GLU A 146 4.19 16.47 4.22
N SER A 147 3.27 16.84 3.31
CA SER A 147 2.28 17.90 3.56
C SER A 147 1.36 17.61 4.77
N ARG A 148 1.23 16.35 5.19
CA ARG A 148 0.42 15.94 6.35
C ARG A 148 1.24 15.53 7.57
N LYS A 149 2.56 15.45 7.44
CA LYS A 149 3.48 15.14 8.54
C LYS A 149 3.83 16.38 9.36
N GLY A 150 3.67 17.59 8.78
CA GLY A 150 3.88 18.86 9.47
C GLY A 150 2.95 19.05 10.66
N ILE A 151 3.50 19.57 11.77
CA ILE A 151 2.71 20.25 12.78
C ILE A 151 2.46 21.66 12.22
N SER A 152 1.21 22.08 12.12
CA SER A 152 0.83 23.42 11.61
C SER A 152 1.09 24.55 12.62
N VAL A 153 2.08 24.38 13.50
CA VAL A 153 2.37 25.28 14.61
C VAL A 153 3.80 25.77 14.43
N THR A 154 3.97 27.08 14.53
CA THR A 154 5.28 27.73 14.44
C THR A 154 6.14 27.39 15.66
N SER A 155 7.45 27.57 15.55
CA SER A 155 8.38 27.35 16.68
C SER A 155 8.05 28.26 17.87
N GLU A 156 7.60 29.49 17.62
CA GLU A 156 7.23 30.46 18.66
C GLU A 156 5.96 30.05 19.41
N GLU A 157 4.92 29.63 18.68
CA GLU A 157 3.70 29.11 19.28
C GLU A 157 3.98 27.83 20.08
N LEU A 158 4.85 26.95 19.56
CA LEU A 158 5.24 25.73 20.27
C LEU A 158 5.95 26.03 21.59
N ASN A 159 6.85 27.02 21.61
CA ASN A 159 7.53 27.45 22.84
C ASN A 159 6.55 28.01 23.88
N ARG A 160 5.57 28.83 23.47
CA ARG A 160 4.53 29.34 24.38
C ARG A 160 3.70 28.21 25.00
N ILE A 161 3.34 27.21 24.19
CA ILE A 161 2.64 26.02 24.67
C ILE A 161 3.53 25.25 25.66
N ASP A 162 4.82 25.13 25.36
CA ASP A 162 5.78 24.41 26.20
C ASP A 162 5.95 25.05 27.59
N GLU A 163 6.07 26.37 27.64
CA GLU A 163 6.19 27.15 28.88
C GLU A 163 4.99 26.95 29.82
N ILE A 164 3.79 26.73 29.27
CA ILE A 164 2.57 26.52 30.05
C ILE A 164 2.39 25.05 30.42
N VAL A 165 2.53 24.16 29.44
CA VAL A 165 2.14 22.75 29.58
C VAL A 165 3.23 21.95 30.30
N SER A 166 4.51 22.14 29.96
CA SER A 166 5.57 21.26 30.46
C SER A 166 5.82 21.37 31.97
N PRO A 167 5.90 22.57 32.57
CA PRO A 167 6.07 22.69 34.03
C PRO A 167 4.89 22.10 34.81
N ARG A 168 3.67 22.22 34.29
CA ARG A 168 2.46 21.69 34.94
C ARG A 168 2.36 20.17 34.86
N LEU A 169 2.75 19.58 33.72
CA LEU A 169 2.86 18.13 33.58
C LEU A 169 3.92 17.54 34.52
N GLN A 170 5.08 18.19 34.64
CA GLN A 170 6.14 17.76 35.57
C GLN A 170 5.71 17.85 37.05
N LYS A 171 4.81 18.78 37.39
CA LYS A 171 4.14 18.85 38.71
C LYS A 171 3.04 17.79 38.90
N GLY A 172 2.78 16.96 37.90
CA GLY A 172 1.83 15.86 37.95
C GLY A 172 0.38 16.25 37.65
N GLN A 173 0.11 17.43 37.09
CA GLN A 173 -1.25 17.78 36.63
C GLN A 173 -1.64 16.99 35.38
N SER A 174 -2.94 16.75 35.17
CA SER A 174 -3.44 16.09 33.97
C SER A 174 -3.54 17.08 32.80
N ILE A 175 -3.35 16.61 31.55
CA ILE A 175 -3.54 17.43 30.35
C ILE A 175 -4.95 18.04 30.32
N HIS A 176 -5.96 17.29 30.75
CA HIS A 176 -7.33 17.78 30.81
C HIS A 176 -7.46 19.01 31.73
N SER A 177 -6.87 18.96 32.93
CA SER A 177 -6.86 20.09 33.87
C SER A 177 -6.14 21.30 33.27
N ILE A 178 -4.98 21.09 32.67
CA ILE A 178 -4.18 22.18 32.06
C ILE A 178 -4.95 22.84 30.91
N CYS A 179 -5.57 22.05 30.03
CA CYS A 179 -6.37 22.56 28.91
C CYS A 179 -7.68 23.21 29.35
N ALA A 180 -8.23 22.85 30.52
CA ALA A 180 -9.41 23.49 31.09
C ALA A 180 -9.07 24.86 31.70
N ASP A 181 -7.96 24.95 32.43
CA ASP A 181 -7.50 26.18 33.09
C ASP A 181 -7.02 27.24 32.08
N GLU A 182 -6.34 26.80 31.02
CA GLU A 182 -5.68 27.69 30.03
C GLU A 182 -6.34 27.59 28.65
N LYS A 183 -7.65 27.33 28.61
CA LYS A 183 -8.39 27.09 27.35
C LYS A 183 -8.28 28.25 26.37
N ASP A 184 -8.37 29.47 26.88
CA ASP A 184 -8.35 30.71 26.07
C ASP A 184 -6.94 31.02 25.54
N VAL A 185 -5.90 30.55 26.21
CA VAL A 185 -4.49 30.78 25.85
C VAL A 185 -3.98 29.69 24.91
N LEU A 186 -4.33 28.43 25.16
CA LEU A 186 -3.78 27.29 24.41
C LEU A 186 -4.44 27.08 23.06
N ASN A 187 -5.70 27.48 22.84
CA ASN A 187 -6.45 27.32 21.57
C ASN A 187 -6.24 25.95 20.88
N LEU A 188 -5.99 24.90 21.65
CA LEU A 188 -5.63 23.56 21.18
C LEU A 188 -6.51 22.53 21.85
N SER A 189 -6.89 21.52 21.07
CA SER A 189 -7.54 20.33 21.65
C SER A 189 -6.56 19.54 22.52
N GLU A 190 -7.05 18.90 23.56
CA GLU A 190 -6.26 17.97 24.39
C GLU A 190 -5.51 16.94 23.53
N ARG A 191 -6.16 16.46 22.47
CA ARG A 191 -5.57 15.49 21.52
C ARG A 191 -4.32 16.03 20.85
N SER A 192 -4.27 17.33 20.55
CA SER A 192 -3.09 18.01 19.99
C SER A 192 -1.97 18.07 21.02
N VAL A 193 -2.29 18.39 22.28
CA VAL A 193 -1.30 18.43 23.38
C VAL A 193 -0.71 17.05 23.64
N TYR A 194 -1.54 16.00 23.74
CA TYR A 194 -1.07 14.61 23.81
C TYR A 194 -0.17 14.25 22.63
N LYS A 195 -0.50 14.70 21.41
CA LYS A 195 0.31 14.44 20.22
C LYS A 195 1.67 15.13 20.30
N TYR A 196 1.75 16.35 20.84
CA TYR A 196 3.01 17.09 20.96
C TYR A 196 3.94 16.48 22.00
N VAL A 197 3.42 16.11 23.18
CA VAL A 197 4.18 15.39 24.22
C VAL A 197 4.70 14.06 23.68
N ASN A 198 3.84 13.25 23.04
CA ASN A 198 4.25 11.94 22.51
C ASN A 198 5.24 12.03 21.33
N LYS A 199 5.24 13.13 20.59
CA LYS A 199 6.22 13.40 19.53
C LYS A 199 7.53 14.03 20.06
N GLY A 200 7.63 14.33 21.36
CA GLY A 200 8.78 14.99 21.95
C GLY A 200 8.96 16.43 21.49
N LEU A 201 7.87 17.13 21.16
CA LEU A 201 7.90 18.54 20.73
C LEU A 201 7.85 19.51 21.92
N LEU A 202 7.51 19.01 23.09
CA LEU A 202 7.49 19.75 24.35
C LEU A 202 8.62 19.20 25.25
N SER A 203 9.09 20.01 26.18
CA SER A 203 10.08 19.63 27.19
C SER A 203 9.57 18.52 28.11
N ALA A 204 8.25 18.45 28.35
CA ALA A 204 7.62 17.34 29.06
C ALA A 204 7.61 16.06 28.23
N LYS A 205 7.89 14.95 28.91
CA LYS A 205 8.02 13.62 28.34
C LYS A 205 6.73 12.82 28.55
N PRO A 206 6.51 11.75 27.76
CA PRO A 206 5.41 10.81 28.01
C PRO A 206 5.41 10.20 29.42
N THR A 207 6.56 10.18 30.11
CA THR A 207 6.70 9.75 31.51
C THR A 207 6.00 10.69 32.49
N ASP A 208 5.88 11.97 32.14
CA ASP A 208 5.28 13.00 33.00
C ASP A 208 3.74 12.98 32.89
N LEU A 209 3.20 12.24 31.91
CA LEU A 209 1.78 12.02 31.76
C LEU A 209 1.27 11.01 32.80
N GLN A 210 0.20 11.39 33.49
CA GLN A 210 -0.48 10.51 34.44
C GLN A 210 -0.86 9.16 33.79
N ARG A 211 -0.49 8.06 34.46
CA ARG A 211 -0.86 6.67 34.11
C ARG A 211 -0.27 6.11 32.80
N THR A 212 0.60 6.83 32.09
CA THR A 212 1.21 6.32 30.83
C THR A 212 2.09 5.09 31.08
N VAL A 213 2.93 5.11 32.11
CA VAL A 213 3.81 3.99 32.46
C VAL A 213 3.03 2.79 33.05
N GLN A 214 1.83 3.03 33.59
CA GLN A 214 0.98 1.98 34.18
C GLN A 214 0.14 1.23 33.13
N ARG A 215 -0.13 1.83 31.97
CA ARG A 215 -1.00 1.24 30.94
C ARG A 215 -0.18 0.38 29.98
N ARG A 216 -0.41 -0.93 29.99
CA ARG A 216 0.10 -1.82 28.94
C ARG A 216 -0.40 -1.37 27.56
N PRO A 217 0.45 -1.38 26.51
CA PRO A 217 0.01 -1.10 25.15
C PRO A 217 -1.17 -2.00 24.78
N ARG A 218 -2.30 -1.42 24.40
CA ARG A 218 -3.42 -2.22 23.88
C ARG A 218 -2.99 -2.81 22.55
N LYS A 219 -2.97 -4.14 22.45
CA LYS A 219 -2.90 -4.81 21.15
C LYS A 219 -4.09 -4.30 20.34
N LYS A 220 -3.83 -3.69 19.18
CA LYS A 220 -4.91 -3.40 18.24
C LYS A 220 -5.55 -4.75 17.92
N ALA A 221 -6.86 -4.88 18.14
CA ALA A 221 -7.59 -5.97 17.50
C ALA A 221 -7.22 -5.91 16.01
N GLY A 222 -6.94 -7.07 15.41
CA GLY A 222 -6.67 -7.15 13.98
C GLY A 222 -7.78 -6.46 13.16
N PRO A 223 -7.60 -6.33 11.84
CA PRO A 223 -8.68 -5.82 10.99
C PRO A 223 -9.99 -6.51 11.37
N ALA A 224 -11.01 -5.72 11.71
CA ALA A 224 -12.31 -6.25 12.08
C ALA A 224 -12.76 -7.17 10.95
N VAL A 225 -12.90 -8.46 11.23
CA VAL A 225 -13.43 -9.42 10.27
C VAL A 225 -14.83 -8.90 9.93
N LYS A 226 -15.04 -8.54 8.67
CA LYS A 226 -16.35 -8.12 8.17
C LYS A 226 -17.24 -9.36 8.12
N VAL A 227 -17.79 -9.72 9.27
CA VAL A 227 -18.84 -10.72 9.37
C VAL A 227 -20.15 -10.04 9.00
N ASP A 228 -20.83 -10.56 7.99
CA ASP A 228 -22.16 -10.10 7.63
C ASP A 228 -23.17 -10.64 8.65
N LYS A 229 -23.50 -9.82 9.66
CA LYS A 229 -24.42 -10.21 10.74
C LYS A 229 -25.84 -10.53 10.26
N GLN A 230 -26.15 -10.31 8.98
CA GLN A 230 -27.45 -10.63 8.40
C GLN A 230 -27.67 -12.13 8.20
N CYS A 231 -26.61 -12.96 8.19
CA CYS A 231 -26.74 -14.41 8.00
C CYS A 231 -27.48 -15.14 9.14
N TYR A 232 -27.69 -14.50 10.29
CA TYR A 232 -28.41 -15.07 11.43
C TYR A 232 -29.89 -14.64 11.52
N LYS A 233 -30.39 -13.86 10.55
CA LYS A 233 -31.82 -13.53 10.51
C LYS A 233 -32.59 -14.83 10.21
N ASP A 234 -33.55 -15.17 11.07
CA ASP A 234 -34.39 -16.36 10.97
C ASP A 234 -33.66 -17.71 11.17
N ILE A 235 -32.42 -17.69 11.69
CA ILE A 235 -31.63 -18.87 12.08
C ILE A 235 -31.18 -18.70 13.54
N THR A 236 -32.16 -18.64 14.45
CA THR A 236 -31.88 -18.51 15.89
C THR A 236 -32.07 -19.83 16.63
N TYR A 237 -31.49 -19.95 17.82
CA TYR A 237 -31.70 -21.12 18.67
C TYR A 237 -33.19 -21.34 19.01
N THR A 238 -33.98 -20.26 19.13
CA THR A 238 -35.44 -20.37 19.30
C THR A 238 -36.15 -20.93 18.07
N ASP A 239 -35.59 -20.76 16.87
CA ASP A 239 -36.14 -21.36 15.65
C ASP A 239 -35.77 -22.85 15.57
N PHE A 240 -34.58 -23.22 16.04
CA PHE A 240 -34.18 -24.61 16.23
C PHE A 240 -35.11 -25.36 17.20
N GLU A 241 -35.44 -24.77 18.35
CA GLU A 241 -36.40 -25.38 19.30
C GLU A 241 -37.78 -25.59 18.66
N LYS A 242 -38.31 -24.59 17.95
CA LYS A 242 -39.57 -24.73 17.20
C LYS A 242 -39.50 -25.82 16.13
N TYR A 243 -38.38 -25.94 15.42
CA TYR A 243 -38.19 -26.97 14.41
C TYR A 243 -38.22 -28.38 15.01
N LEU A 244 -37.62 -28.57 16.19
CA LEU A 244 -37.68 -29.83 16.95
C LEU A 244 -39.09 -30.15 17.44
N GLU A 245 -39.88 -29.16 17.83
CA GLU A 245 -41.28 -29.37 18.23
C GLU A 245 -42.18 -29.77 17.06
N GLN A 246 -41.93 -29.23 15.86
CA GLN A 246 -42.74 -29.47 14.66
C GLN A 246 -42.37 -30.76 13.91
N ASN A 247 -41.14 -31.23 14.06
CA ASN A 247 -40.65 -32.43 13.37
C ASN A 247 -40.42 -33.54 14.38
N ASN A 248 -41.00 -34.72 14.13
CA ASN A 248 -40.85 -35.86 15.04
C ASN A 248 -39.42 -36.42 14.97
N ASN A 249 -38.55 -35.97 15.88
CA ASN A 249 -37.15 -36.37 16.04
C ASN A 249 -36.31 -36.27 14.75
N PRO A 250 -36.06 -35.05 14.22
CA PRO A 250 -35.22 -34.86 13.04
C PRO A 250 -33.78 -35.26 13.32
N ASN A 251 -33.03 -35.63 12.28
CA ASN A 251 -31.61 -35.90 12.41
C ASN A 251 -30.84 -34.58 12.61
N VAL A 252 -30.23 -34.42 13.79
CA VAL A 252 -29.50 -33.22 14.19
C VAL A 252 -28.00 -33.50 14.20
N VAL A 253 -27.24 -32.63 13.56
CA VAL A 253 -25.78 -32.66 13.52
C VAL A 253 -25.25 -31.44 14.26
N GLU A 254 -24.45 -31.64 15.30
CA GLU A 254 -23.77 -30.54 16.00
C GLU A 254 -22.39 -30.31 15.39
N MET A 255 -22.07 -29.05 15.10
CA MET A 255 -20.87 -28.63 14.40
C MET A 255 -20.06 -27.67 15.27
N ASP A 256 -18.78 -27.99 15.47
CA ASP A 256 -17.85 -27.18 16.25
C ASP A 256 -16.45 -27.14 15.60
N SER A 257 -15.64 -26.13 15.95
CA SER A 257 -14.29 -25.94 15.45
C SER A 257 -13.27 -26.01 16.58
N ILE A 258 -12.45 -27.06 16.56
CA ILE A 258 -11.35 -27.26 17.52
C ILE A 258 -10.11 -26.54 16.98
N VAL A 259 -9.75 -25.43 17.61
CA VAL A 259 -8.57 -24.62 17.25
C VAL A 259 -7.35 -25.08 18.06
N GLY A 260 -6.23 -25.34 17.38
CA GLY A 260 -4.95 -25.70 18.01
C GLY A 260 -4.38 -24.60 18.92
N LYS A 261 -3.23 -24.88 19.55
CA LYS A 261 -2.60 -23.90 20.46
C LYS A 261 -2.21 -22.63 19.71
N GLN A 262 -2.19 -21.50 20.42
CA GLN A 262 -1.88 -20.20 19.85
C GLN A 262 -0.51 -20.20 19.12
N GLY A 263 -0.54 -20.21 17.77
CA GLY A 263 0.65 -20.30 16.92
C GLY A 263 0.70 -21.53 15.99
N GLU A 264 -0.16 -22.52 16.22
CA GLU A 264 -0.35 -23.65 15.31
C GLU A 264 -1.36 -23.29 14.21
N VAL A 265 -1.11 -23.75 12.99
CA VAL A 265 -1.89 -23.40 11.79
C VAL A 265 -3.10 -24.34 11.59
N GLY A 266 -3.16 -25.44 12.34
CA GLY A 266 -4.19 -26.47 12.17
C GLY A 266 -5.46 -26.21 12.96
N VAL A 267 -6.61 -26.40 12.32
CA VAL A 267 -7.94 -26.39 12.92
C VAL A 267 -8.67 -27.67 12.52
N VAL A 268 -9.53 -28.20 13.37
CA VAL A 268 -10.33 -29.39 13.08
C VAL A 268 -11.80 -29.04 13.18
N LEU A 269 -12.56 -29.33 12.12
CA LEU A 269 -14.02 -29.28 12.15
C LEU A 269 -14.55 -30.60 12.71
N SER A 270 -15.37 -30.54 13.75
CA SER A 270 -16.00 -31.71 14.37
C SER A 270 -17.50 -31.71 14.08
N LEU A 271 -18.02 -32.83 13.57
CA LEU A 271 -19.45 -33.03 13.31
C LEU A 271 -19.96 -34.21 14.15
N LEU A 272 -20.91 -33.95 15.06
CA LEU A 272 -21.54 -34.97 15.91
C LEU A 272 -22.93 -35.28 15.40
N LEU A 273 -23.16 -36.50 14.93
CA LEU A 273 -24.48 -36.99 14.55
C LEU A 273 -25.20 -37.52 15.79
N ARG A 274 -26.22 -36.78 16.27
CA ARG A 274 -26.93 -37.10 17.53
C ARG A 274 -27.78 -38.36 17.47
N ASN A 275 -28.11 -38.85 16.28
CA ASN A 275 -28.93 -40.03 16.10
C ASN A 275 -28.17 -41.34 16.38
N CYS A 276 -26.84 -41.33 16.26
CA CYS A 276 -26.01 -42.54 16.40
C CYS A 276 -24.70 -42.31 17.18
N ASP A 277 -24.54 -41.14 17.81
CA ASP A 277 -23.34 -40.74 18.56
C ASP A 277 -22.05 -40.83 17.74
N LEU A 278 -22.15 -40.70 16.40
CA LEU A 278 -21.01 -40.73 15.51
C LEU A 278 -20.37 -39.33 15.43
N GLN A 279 -19.10 -39.25 15.82
CA GLN A 279 -18.30 -38.03 15.73
C GLN A 279 -17.31 -38.12 14.57
N LEU A 280 -17.42 -37.18 13.61
CA LEU A 280 -16.50 -37.04 12.49
C LEU A 280 -15.56 -35.86 12.71
N TYR A 281 -14.32 -35.99 12.26
CA TYR A 281 -13.29 -34.96 12.38
C TYR A 281 -12.63 -34.69 11.03
N PHE A 282 -12.62 -33.43 10.62
CA PHE A 282 -12.02 -32.99 9.36
C PHE A 282 -10.94 -31.94 9.63
N TYR A 283 -9.73 -32.24 9.22
CA TYR A 283 -8.61 -31.31 9.34
C TYR A 283 -8.72 -30.19 8.30
N ARG A 284 -8.49 -28.94 8.73
CA ARG A 284 -8.42 -27.77 7.86
C ARG A 284 -7.25 -26.85 8.22
N SER A 285 -6.62 -26.27 7.21
CA SER A 285 -5.43 -25.42 7.37
C SER A 285 -5.74 -23.98 7.79
N TYR A 286 -7.02 -23.57 7.81
CA TYR A 286 -7.45 -22.21 8.11
C TYR A 286 -8.77 -22.21 8.89
N ASN A 287 -8.98 -21.18 9.74
CA ASN A 287 -10.26 -20.96 10.42
C ASN A 287 -11.14 -19.97 9.63
N THR A 288 -11.80 -20.41 8.56
CA THR A 288 -12.65 -19.54 7.72
C THR A 288 -13.95 -20.23 7.29
N ALA A 289 -14.98 -19.45 6.93
CA ALA A 289 -16.22 -20.00 6.39
C ALA A 289 -16.00 -20.84 5.14
N ARG A 290 -15.14 -20.37 4.22
CA ARG A 290 -14.76 -21.10 3.02
C ARG A 290 -14.17 -22.49 3.34
N SER A 291 -13.29 -22.58 4.33
CA SER A 291 -12.70 -23.88 4.70
C SER A 291 -13.72 -24.86 5.30
N VAL A 292 -14.84 -24.36 5.86
CA VAL A 292 -15.97 -25.22 6.27
C VAL A 292 -16.76 -25.66 5.04
N THR A 293 -17.07 -24.74 4.13
CA THR A 293 -17.76 -25.03 2.87
C THR A 293 -17.03 -26.11 2.05
N GLU A 294 -15.71 -26.04 1.96
CA GLU A 294 -14.90 -27.01 1.20
C GLU A 294 -15.07 -28.45 1.74
N ILE A 295 -15.22 -28.63 3.05
CA ILE A 295 -15.50 -29.95 3.66
C ILE A 295 -16.90 -30.44 3.29
N PHE A 296 -17.91 -29.58 3.34
CA PHE A 296 -19.28 -29.95 2.97
C PHE A 296 -19.43 -30.20 1.46
N ASP A 297 -18.71 -29.46 0.62
CA ASP A 297 -18.62 -29.74 -0.82
C ASP A 297 -18.00 -31.13 -1.06
N GLU A 298 -16.95 -31.50 -0.31
CA GLU A 298 -16.36 -32.84 -0.39
C GLU A 298 -17.35 -33.94 0.05
N LEU A 299 -18.09 -33.71 1.15
CA LEU A 299 -19.12 -34.63 1.62
C LEU A 299 -20.26 -34.79 0.60
N ARG A 300 -20.72 -33.69 -0.01
CA ARG A 300 -21.70 -33.71 -1.11
C ARG A 300 -21.19 -34.43 -2.35
N SER A 301 -19.91 -34.36 -2.66
CA SER A 301 -19.34 -35.11 -3.80
C SER A 301 -19.33 -36.63 -3.59
N LYS A 302 -19.37 -37.08 -2.33
CA LYS A 302 -19.31 -38.50 -1.94
C LYS A 302 -20.68 -39.10 -1.63
N LEU A 303 -21.68 -38.27 -1.36
CA LEU A 303 -23.04 -38.67 -0.99
C LEU A 303 -24.00 -38.27 -2.10
N THR A 304 -25.07 -39.04 -2.31
CA THR A 304 -26.17 -38.56 -3.16
C THR A 304 -26.96 -37.46 -2.44
N ASP A 305 -27.66 -36.60 -3.18
CA ASP A 305 -28.47 -35.53 -2.59
C ASP A 305 -29.50 -36.05 -1.56
N SER A 306 -30.09 -37.22 -1.82
CA SER A 306 -31.01 -37.87 -0.88
C SER A 306 -30.33 -38.30 0.41
N GLU A 307 -29.10 -38.82 0.33
CA GLU A 307 -28.32 -39.22 1.51
C GLU A 307 -27.85 -38.00 2.30
N TYR A 308 -27.36 -36.97 1.61
CA TYR A 308 -26.92 -35.74 2.24
C TYR A 308 -28.09 -35.04 2.97
N SER A 309 -29.24 -34.89 2.32
CA SER A 309 -30.44 -34.28 2.93
C SER A 309 -30.95 -35.07 4.15
N LYS A 310 -30.83 -36.41 4.14
CA LYS A 310 -31.17 -37.25 5.30
C LYS A 310 -30.16 -37.12 6.45
N LEU A 311 -28.87 -37.02 6.13
CA LEU A 311 -27.79 -36.96 7.13
C LEU A 311 -27.66 -35.58 7.76
N PHE A 312 -27.75 -34.51 6.97
CA PHE A 312 -27.51 -33.13 7.38
C PHE A 312 -28.80 -32.30 7.37
N LYS A 313 -29.89 -32.90 7.87
CA LYS A 313 -31.22 -32.29 7.84
C LYS A 313 -31.32 -31.04 8.73
N CYS A 314 -30.62 -31.04 9.86
CA CYS A 314 -30.53 -29.91 10.76
C CYS A 314 -29.11 -29.83 11.32
N ILE A 315 -28.44 -28.70 11.11
CA ILE A 315 -27.08 -28.48 11.60
C ILE A 315 -27.11 -27.38 12.67
N LEU A 316 -26.59 -27.70 13.86
CA LEU A 316 -26.46 -26.76 14.97
C LEU A 316 -24.99 -26.36 15.12
N ALA A 317 -24.69 -25.06 15.09
CA ALA A 317 -23.35 -24.53 15.29
C ALA A 317 -23.37 -23.32 16.22
N ASP A 318 -22.20 -22.97 16.75
CA ASP A 318 -22.04 -21.72 17.49
C ASP A 318 -22.00 -20.50 16.54
N ARG A 319 -21.87 -19.30 17.11
CA ARG A 319 -21.77 -18.05 16.33
C ARG A 319 -20.33 -17.73 15.91
N GLY A 320 -19.51 -18.76 15.72
CA GLY A 320 -18.15 -18.66 15.20
C GLY A 320 -18.10 -17.92 13.85
N THR A 321 -17.00 -17.21 13.62
CA THR A 321 -16.78 -16.45 12.37
C THR A 321 -16.63 -17.35 11.14
N GLU A 322 -16.35 -18.62 11.36
CA GLU A 322 -16.24 -19.70 10.38
C GLU A 322 -17.60 -20.30 9.99
N PHE A 323 -18.68 -19.95 10.69
CA PHE A 323 -20.03 -20.47 10.40
C PHE A 323 -20.94 -19.37 9.84
N THR A 324 -20.36 -18.30 9.31
CA THR A 324 -21.10 -17.11 8.86
C THR A 324 -21.66 -17.25 7.43
N ASP A 325 -21.59 -18.43 6.81
CA ASP A 325 -22.10 -18.72 5.47
C ASP A 325 -22.92 -20.03 5.46
N PRO A 326 -24.11 -20.04 6.09
CA PRO A 326 -24.96 -21.23 6.17
C PRO A 326 -25.50 -21.66 4.80
N VAL A 327 -25.76 -20.69 3.91
CA VAL A 327 -26.28 -20.93 2.56
C VAL A 327 -25.35 -21.83 1.75
N ALA A 328 -24.04 -21.65 1.89
CA ALA A 328 -23.06 -22.48 1.19
C ALA A 328 -23.02 -23.94 1.68
N ILE A 329 -23.59 -24.25 2.84
CA ILE A 329 -23.70 -25.60 3.41
C ILE A 329 -25.04 -26.23 3.04
N GLU A 330 -26.12 -25.44 3.06
CA GLU A 330 -27.50 -25.88 2.85
C GLU A 330 -27.88 -26.02 1.38
N VAL A 331 -27.47 -25.09 0.51
CA VAL A 331 -27.89 -25.07 -0.90
C VAL A 331 -26.99 -25.94 -1.77
N ASN A 332 -27.58 -26.81 -2.58
CA ASN A 332 -26.87 -27.47 -3.68
C ASN A 332 -26.58 -26.44 -4.79
N LYS A 333 -25.30 -26.23 -5.12
CA LYS A 333 -24.85 -25.23 -6.09
C LYS A 333 -25.22 -25.55 -7.54
N ASP A 334 -25.50 -26.81 -7.86
CA ASP A 334 -25.85 -27.28 -9.20
C ASP A 334 -27.36 -27.26 -9.45
N THR A 335 -28.18 -27.57 -8.43
CA THR A 335 -29.66 -27.61 -8.56
C THR A 335 -30.36 -26.39 -7.96
N GLY A 336 -29.71 -25.66 -7.05
CA GLY A 336 -30.30 -24.53 -6.32
C GLY A 336 -31.30 -24.94 -5.23
N GLU A 337 -31.43 -26.24 -4.95
CA GLU A 337 -32.33 -26.77 -3.93
C GLU A 337 -31.67 -26.73 -2.54
N ILE A 338 -32.48 -26.40 -1.53
CA ILE A 338 -32.15 -26.43 -0.09
C ILE A 338 -32.43 -27.81 0.47
#